data_AF-A0A849Q3X1-F1
#
_entry.id   AF-A0A849Q3X1-F1
#
_cell.length_a   1.000
_cell.length_b   1.000
_cell.length_c   1.000
_cell.angle_alpha   90.00
_cell.angle_beta   90.00
_cell.angle_gamma   90.00
#
_symmetry.space_group_name_H-M   'P 1'
#
loop_
_entity.id
_entity.type
_entity.pdbx_description
1 polymer ?
#
loop_
_entity_poly.entity_id
_entity_poly.type
_entity_poly.pdbx_seq_one_letter_code
_entity_poly.pdbx_strand_id
1 'polypeptide(L)'
;DIDIGEPVTMEADLVVLSVGQLPTPGTAELAQMLGVPLDEDGYIGEDNTTYSLWDRRGVYVVGCAAGPRGIRYSVRDGREAALSIDAVLRRTQIELADNIAEVDDERCVGCGQCVESCEYDAVTLEERTDLQTGRKYRVAIVDPRRCWGCGNCHATCPSTAISLSGFSDDQLVRQVEIASGGHR
;
A
#
# COMPACT_ATOMS: atom_id res chain seq x y z
N ASP A 1 22.80 -20.38 -41.21
CA ASP A 1 21.45 -20.13 -40.68
C ASP A 1 21.31 -20.83 -39.35
N ILE A 2 20.74 -20.17 -38.35
CA ILE A 2 20.42 -20.81 -37.05
C ILE A 2 19.13 -21.64 -37.17
N ASP A 3 18.44 -21.54 -38.32
CA ASP A 3 17.18 -22.21 -38.64
C ASP A 3 17.29 -23.71 -38.98
N ILE A 4 18.49 -24.31 -39.00
CA ILE A 4 18.68 -25.70 -39.51
C ILE A 4 18.48 -26.80 -38.46
N GLY A 5 18.26 -26.46 -37.18
CA GLY A 5 18.03 -27.45 -36.11
C GLY A 5 19.22 -28.39 -35.82
N GLU A 6 20.33 -28.24 -36.54
CA GLU A 6 21.56 -28.99 -36.33
C GLU A 6 22.50 -28.24 -35.37
N PRO A 7 23.19 -28.95 -34.46
CA PRO A 7 24.12 -28.33 -33.54
C PRO A 7 25.28 -27.67 -34.31
N VAL A 8 25.48 -26.37 -34.08
CA VAL A 8 26.57 -25.60 -34.67
C VAL A 8 27.70 -25.47 -33.66
N THR A 9 28.92 -25.86 -34.05
CA THR A 9 30.14 -25.59 -33.30
C THR A 9 30.91 -24.46 -33.99
N MET A 10 31.36 -23.47 -33.22
CA MET A 10 32.11 -22.32 -33.73
C MET A 10 33.26 -22.01 -32.77
N GLU A 11 34.47 -21.89 -33.32
CA GLU A 11 35.63 -21.38 -32.61
C GLU A 11 35.53 -19.86 -32.51
N ALA A 12 35.75 -19.29 -31.32
CA ALA A 12 35.72 -17.84 -31.09
C ALA A 12 36.84 -17.42 -30.13
N ASP A 13 37.49 -16.30 -30.44
CA ASP A 13 38.52 -15.72 -29.56
C ASP A 13 37.92 -15.04 -28.31
N LEU A 14 36.65 -14.63 -28.39
CA LEU A 14 35.93 -13.96 -27.31
C LEU A 14 34.43 -14.30 -27.37
N VAL A 15 33.85 -14.58 -26.21
CA VAL A 15 32.40 -14.74 -26.03
C VAL A 15 31.90 -13.61 -25.15
N VAL A 16 30.93 -12.84 -25.67
CA VAL A 16 30.26 -11.77 -24.91
C VAL A 16 28.90 -12.26 -24.45
N LEU A 17 28.68 -12.25 -23.14
CA LEU A 17 27.40 -12.62 -22.55
C LEU A 17 26.50 -11.38 -22.43
N SER A 18 25.41 -11.36 -23.20
CA SER A 18 24.35 -10.36 -23.06
C SER A 18 23.46 -10.68 -21.86
N VAL A 19 23.95 -10.35 -20.66
CA VAL A 19 23.23 -10.61 -19.40
C VAL A 19 21.97 -9.74 -19.27
N GLY A 20 20.98 -10.27 -18.54
CA GLY A 20 19.76 -9.53 -18.20
C GLY A 20 20.01 -8.45 -17.14
N GLN A 21 19.00 -7.60 -16.93
CA GLN A 21 18.95 -6.68 -15.79
C GLN A 21 18.32 -7.40 -14.60
N LEU A 22 18.87 -7.18 -13.41
CA LEU A 22 18.32 -7.64 -12.14
C LEU A 22 18.19 -6.47 -11.17
N PRO A 23 17.31 -6.55 -10.16
CA PRO A 23 17.23 -5.55 -9.10
C PRO A 23 18.58 -5.36 -8.41
N THR A 24 18.86 -4.14 -7.98
CA THR A 24 20.06 -3.87 -7.17
C THR A 24 19.93 -4.51 -5.78
N PRO A 25 21.03 -4.90 -5.12
CA PRO A 25 20.96 -5.54 -3.80
C PRO A 25 20.20 -4.73 -2.72
N GLY A 26 20.18 -3.40 -2.84
CA GLY A 26 19.46 -2.51 -1.92
C GLY A 26 17.97 -2.29 -2.24
N THR A 27 17.46 -2.85 -3.36
CA THR A 27 16.07 -2.61 -3.78
C THR A 27 15.07 -3.08 -2.73
N ALA A 28 15.28 -4.26 -2.13
CA ALA A 28 14.35 -4.81 -1.14
C ALA A 28 14.32 -4.00 0.17
N GLU A 29 15.49 -3.57 0.65
CA GLU A 29 15.59 -2.70 1.83
C GLU A 29 14.89 -1.36 1.58
N LEU A 30 15.15 -0.73 0.43
CA LEU A 30 14.51 0.51 0.04
C LEU A 30 12.98 0.35 -0.09
N ALA A 31 12.53 -0.74 -0.70
CA ALA A 31 11.12 -1.05 -0.83
C ALA A 31 10.43 -1.20 0.53
N GLN A 32 11.09 -1.85 1.49
CA GLN A 32 10.59 -1.95 2.86
C GLN A 32 10.53 -0.59 3.57
N MET A 33 11.58 0.23 3.46
CA MET A 33 11.62 1.58 4.05
C MET A 33 10.51 2.47 3.50
N LEU A 34 10.28 2.36 2.20
CA LEU A 34 9.23 3.09 1.49
C LEU A 34 7.89 2.35 1.52
N GLY A 35 7.80 1.19 2.16
CA GLY A 35 6.69 0.22 2.14
C GLY A 35 5.94 0.11 0.79
N VAL A 36 6.70 -0.10 -0.28
CA VAL A 36 6.16 -0.43 -1.60
C VAL A 36 6.39 -1.92 -1.87
N PRO A 37 5.44 -2.62 -2.51
CA PRO A 37 5.61 -4.04 -2.76
C PRO A 37 6.66 -4.31 -3.84
N LEU A 38 7.23 -5.51 -3.78
CA LEU A 38 8.06 -6.06 -4.83
C LEU A 38 7.23 -7.00 -5.72
N ASP A 39 7.59 -7.08 -7.00
CA ASP A 39 7.05 -8.08 -7.93
C ASP A 39 7.75 -9.44 -7.77
N GLU A 40 7.33 -10.41 -8.58
CA GLU A 40 7.87 -11.79 -8.58
C GLU A 40 9.37 -11.85 -8.93
N ASP A 41 9.88 -10.84 -9.65
CA ASP A 41 11.28 -10.73 -10.07
C ASP A 41 12.14 -9.88 -9.10
N GLY A 42 11.52 -9.32 -8.04
CA GLY A 42 12.17 -8.51 -7.01
C GLY A 42 12.36 -7.03 -7.38
N TYR A 43 11.70 -6.54 -8.43
CA TYR A 43 11.61 -5.11 -8.73
C TYR A 43 10.50 -4.46 -7.94
N ILE A 44 10.51 -3.13 -7.84
CA ILE A 44 9.40 -2.41 -7.20
C ILE A 44 8.24 -2.37 -8.20
N GLY A 45 7.06 -2.84 -7.81
CA GLY A 45 5.93 -3.04 -8.72
C GLY A 45 5.61 -1.84 -9.63
N GLU A 46 5.34 -2.11 -10.91
CA GLU A 46 5.17 -1.10 -11.98
C GLU A 46 3.96 -0.18 -11.80
N ASP A 47 3.00 -0.57 -10.96
CA ASP A 47 1.81 0.24 -10.70
C ASP A 47 2.15 1.62 -10.13
N ASN A 48 3.36 1.87 -9.63
CA ASN A 48 3.76 3.21 -9.13
C ASN A 48 4.24 4.21 -10.20
N THR A 49 4.01 3.96 -11.49
CA THR A 49 4.46 4.85 -12.58
C THR A 49 3.47 5.97 -12.93
N THR A 50 2.17 5.77 -12.74
CA THR A 50 1.16 6.81 -13.02
C THR A 50 0.02 6.73 -12.02
N TYR A 51 0.01 7.65 -11.05
CA TYR A 51 -1.09 7.89 -10.11
C TYR A 51 -1.80 6.60 -9.64
N SER A 52 -1.10 5.49 -9.38
CA SER A 52 -1.84 4.32 -8.93
C SER A 52 -2.19 4.51 -7.48
N LEU A 53 -3.47 4.23 -7.27
CA LEU A 53 -4.17 4.33 -6.01
C LEU A 53 -3.75 3.21 -5.05
N TRP A 54 -2.81 2.34 -5.44
CA TRP A 54 -2.79 0.98 -4.94
C TRP A 54 -1.77 0.69 -3.86
N ASP A 55 -0.62 1.38 -3.74
CA ASP A 55 0.33 0.98 -2.69
C ASP A 55 1.03 2.05 -1.85
N ARG A 56 1.24 3.29 -2.34
CA ARG A 56 1.63 4.40 -1.45
C ARG A 56 1.53 5.78 -2.09
N ARG A 57 0.69 6.64 -1.51
CA ARG A 57 0.51 8.02 -1.98
C ARG A 57 1.83 8.80 -1.90
N GLY A 58 2.21 9.44 -3.01
CA GLY A 58 3.39 10.32 -3.08
C GLY A 58 4.72 9.62 -3.32
N VAL A 59 4.74 8.29 -3.50
CA VAL A 59 5.93 7.53 -3.91
C VAL A 59 5.80 7.17 -5.39
N TYR A 60 6.85 7.41 -6.17
CA TYR A 60 6.89 7.13 -7.61
C TYR A 60 8.12 6.29 -7.93
N VAL A 61 7.94 5.31 -8.81
CA VAL A 61 9.03 4.40 -9.24
C VAL A 61 9.27 4.63 -10.73
N VAL A 62 10.54 4.83 -11.11
CA VAL A 62 10.91 5.14 -12.50
C VAL A 62 12.17 4.40 -12.94
N GLY A 63 12.27 4.15 -14.24
CA GLY A 63 13.44 3.51 -14.84
C GLY A 63 13.65 2.08 -14.34
N CYS A 64 14.91 1.65 -14.21
CA CYS A 64 15.24 0.26 -13.92
C CYS A 64 14.83 -0.23 -12.52
N ALA A 65 14.37 0.66 -11.63
CA ALA A 65 13.81 0.26 -10.35
C ALA A 65 12.44 -0.44 -10.48
N ALA A 66 11.71 -0.14 -11.56
CA ALA A 66 10.43 -0.74 -11.89
C ALA A 66 10.54 -2.03 -12.75
N GLY A 67 11.74 -2.39 -13.20
CA GLY A 67 11.94 -3.52 -14.10
C GLY A 67 12.98 -3.26 -15.20
N PRO A 68 13.35 -4.28 -16.01
CA PRO A 68 14.31 -4.13 -17.10
C PRO A 68 13.87 -3.06 -18.12
N ARG A 69 14.60 -1.95 -18.18
CA ARG A 69 14.24 -0.80 -19.03
C ARG A 69 15.42 -0.32 -19.86
N GLY A 70 15.11 0.27 -21.01
CA GLY A 70 16.08 0.97 -21.86
C GLY A 70 16.06 2.48 -21.60
N ILE A 71 17.15 3.16 -21.93
CA ILE A 71 17.36 4.60 -21.65
C ILE A 71 16.14 5.47 -22.04
N ARG A 72 15.58 5.28 -23.24
CA ARG A 72 14.45 6.10 -23.70
C ARG A 72 13.19 5.94 -22.85
N TYR A 73 12.93 4.72 -22.37
CA TYR A 73 11.81 4.45 -21.47
C TYR A 73 12.09 5.03 -20.09
N SER A 74 13.29 4.85 -19.54
CA SER A 74 13.66 5.44 -18.25
C SER A 74 13.54 6.96 -18.23
N VAL A 75 13.93 7.64 -19.32
CA VAL A 75 13.76 9.10 -19.46
C VAL A 75 12.28 9.48 -19.52
N ARG A 76 11.46 8.69 -20.24
CA ARG A 76 10.01 8.92 -20.32
C ARG A 76 9.35 8.77 -18.95
N ASP A 77 9.64 7.68 -18.23
CA ASP A 77 9.07 7.40 -16.91
C ASP A 77 9.40 8.53 -15.92
N GLY A 78 10.65 9.02 -15.95
CA GLY A 78 11.07 10.18 -15.14
C GLY A 78 10.27 11.46 -15.45
N ARG A 79 9.93 11.69 -16.72
CA ARG A 79 9.10 12.83 -17.13
C ARG A 79 7.65 12.66 -16.67
N GLU A 80 7.10 11.46 -16.79
CA GLU A 80 5.73 11.14 -16.37
C GLU A 80 5.57 11.28 -14.85
N ALA A 81 6.55 10.80 -14.07
CA ALA A 81 6.57 11.00 -12.62
C ALA A 81 6.64 12.49 -12.25
N ALA A 82 7.49 13.27 -12.93
CA ALA A 82 7.60 14.70 -12.66
C ALA A 82 6.29 15.47 -12.92
N LEU A 83 5.59 15.15 -14.02
CA LEU A 83 4.28 15.74 -14.33
C LEU A 83 3.22 15.31 -13.31
N SER A 84 3.23 14.04 -12.89
CA SER A 84 2.33 13.53 -11.85
C SER A 84 2.55 14.24 -10.51
N ILE A 85 3.81 14.45 -10.13
CA ILE A 85 4.20 15.19 -8.92
C ILE A 85 3.73 16.65 -9.01
N ASP A 86 3.99 17.33 -10.13
CA ASP A 86 3.55 18.72 -10.35
C ASP A 86 2.02 18.85 -10.24
N ALA A 87 1.26 17.89 -10.82
CA ALA A 87 -0.19 17.87 -10.72
C ALA A 87 -0.72 17.70 -9.28
N VAL A 88 0.00 16.96 -8.43
CA VAL A 88 -0.32 16.82 -7.01
C VAL A 88 0.07 18.07 -6.22
N LEU A 89 1.29 18.58 -6.41
CA LEU A 89 1.82 19.74 -5.67
C LEU A 89 1.07 21.05 -5.98
N ARG A 90 0.44 21.17 -7.14
CA ARG A 90 -0.40 22.34 -7.49
C ARG A 90 -1.72 22.38 -6.74
N ARG A 91 -2.16 21.28 -6.12
CA ARG A 91 -3.42 21.25 -5.38
C ARG A 91 -3.22 21.91 -4.02
N THR A 92 -4.18 22.72 -3.61
CA THR A 92 -4.22 23.32 -2.26
C THR A 92 -4.78 22.36 -1.21
N GLN A 93 -5.49 21.31 -1.65
CA GLN A 93 -6.12 20.32 -0.81
C GLN A 93 -5.90 18.91 -1.39
N ILE A 94 -5.70 17.94 -0.51
CA ILE A 94 -5.59 16.52 -0.84
C ILE A 94 -6.78 15.84 -0.20
N GLU A 95 -7.56 15.13 -1.01
CA GLU A 95 -8.65 14.29 -0.53
C GLU A 95 -8.07 13.04 0.14
N LEU A 96 -8.57 12.75 1.34
CA LEU A 96 -8.20 11.56 2.09
C LEU A 96 -8.94 10.34 1.53
N ALA A 97 -8.54 9.15 2.00
CA ALA A 97 -9.25 7.93 1.64
C ALA A 97 -10.71 7.99 2.10
N ASP A 98 -11.64 7.39 1.35
CA ASP A 98 -13.05 7.28 1.77
C ASP A 98 -13.29 6.17 2.80
N ASN A 99 -12.27 5.38 3.11
CA ASN A 99 -12.29 4.19 3.97
C ASN A 99 -11.48 4.38 5.26
N ILE A 100 -11.52 5.57 5.86
CA ILE A 100 -10.83 5.83 7.14
C ILE A 100 -11.47 4.99 8.25
N ALA A 101 -10.63 4.48 9.16
CA ALA A 101 -11.09 3.81 10.36
C ALA A 101 -11.59 4.82 11.41
N GLU A 102 -12.76 4.58 11.97
CA GLU A 102 -13.40 5.37 13.02
C GLU A 102 -13.53 4.52 14.27
N VAL A 103 -13.32 5.12 15.45
CA VAL A 103 -13.40 4.45 16.75
C VAL A 103 -14.65 4.93 17.47
N ASP A 104 -15.42 3.98 17.98
CA ASP A 104 -16.52 4.21 18.90
C ASP A 104 -15.99 4.24 20.34
N ASP A 105 -15.92 5.45 20.89
CA ASP A 105 -15.41 5.73 22.23
C ASP A 105 -16.17 4.97 23.33
N GLU A 106 -17.46 4.67 23.15
CA GLU A 106 -18.28 3.99 24.16
C GLU A 106 -18.03 2.48 24.18
N ARG A 107 -17.72 1.89 23.01
CA ARG A 107 -17.38 0.47 22.89
C ARG A 107 -15.89 0.18 23.07
N CYS A 108 -15.03 1.19 22.95
CA CYS A 108 -13.59 1.02 23.06
C CYS A 108 -13.17 0.67 24.49
N VAL A 109 -12.50 -0.48 24.65
CA VAL A 109 -11.96 -0.91 25.95
C VAL A 109 -10.50 -0.49 26.17
N GLY A 110 -9.89 0.22 25.21
CA GLY A 110 -8.52 0.73 25.32
C GLY A 110 -7.44 -0.36 25.36
N CYS A 111 -7.67 -1.54 24.76
CA CYS A 111 -6.76 -2.68 24.85
C CYS A 111 -5.44 -2.52 24.06
N GLY A 112 -5.45 -1.71 22.98
CA GLY A 112 -4.26 -1.40 22.19
C GLY A 112 -3.92 -2.35 21.04
N GLN A 113 -4.69 -3.42 20.81
CA GLN A 113 -4.44 -4.36 19.70
C GLN A 113 -4.48 -3.66 18.33
N CYS A 114 -5.35 -2.67 18.16
CA CYS A 114 -5.41 -1.85 16.96
C CYS A 114 -4.13 -1.05 16.70
N VAL A 115 -3.43 -0.60 17.75
CA VAL A 115 -2.14 0.10 17.65
C VAL A 115 -1.06 -0.85 17.14
N GLU A 116 -0.97 -2.05 17.74
CA GLU A 116 0.01 -3.06 17.33
C GLU A 116 -0.23 -3.58 15.90
N SER A 117 -1.50 -3.68 15.48
CA SER A 117 -1.87 -4.14 14.13
C SER A 117 -1.63 -3.12 13.01
N CYS A 118 -1.35 -1.86 13.35
CA CYS A 118 -1.30 -0.79 12.36
C CYS A 118 0.13 -0.60 11.81
N GLU A 119 0.36 -1.04 10.58
CA GLU A 119 1.64 -0.87 9.88
C GLU A 119 1.95 0.59 9.45
N TYR A 120 1.00 1.50 9.66
CA TYR A 120 1.08 2.90 9.24
C TYR A 120 1.19 3.88 10.42
N ASP A 121 1.28 3.38 11.65
CA ASP A 121 1.28 4.20 12.88
C ASP A 121 0.13 5.23 12.90
N ALA A 122 -1.03 4.82 12.40
CA ALA A 122 -2.21 5.65 12.28
C ALA A 122 -3.07 5.63 13.55
N VAL A 123 -2.87 4.65 14.43
CA VAL A 123 -3.69 4.47 15.64
C VAL A 123 -2.84 4.72 16.88
N THR A 124 -3.37 5.50 17.82
CA THR A 124 -2.74 5.78 19.12
C THR A 124 -3.73 5.58 20.26
N LEU A 125 -3.26 5.42 21.49
CA LEU A 125 -4.12 5.38 22.68
C LEU A 125 -4.01 6.68 23.46
N GLU A 126 -5.12 7.39 23.60
CA GLU A 126 -5.23 8.59 24.42
C GLU A 126 -5.92 8.29 25.75
N GLU A 127 -5.46 8.93 26.83
CA GLU A 127 -6.17 8.91 28.11
C GLU A 127 -7.29 9.94 28.10
N ARG A 128 -8.49 9.51 28.47
CA ARG A 128 -9.70 10.33 28.64
C ARG A 128 -10.21 10.19 30.07
N THR A 129 -10.97 11.19 30.50
CA THR A 129 -11.64 11.17 31.81
C THR A 129 -13.13 11.28 31.58
N ASP A 130 -13.87 10.33 32.11
CA ASP A 130 -15.33 10.37 32.13
C ASP A 130 -15.78 11.56 32.99
N LEU A 131 -16.53 12.49 32.40
CA LEU A 131 -16.99 13.71 33.05
C LEU A 131 -18.03 13.45 34.15
N GLN A 132 -18.73 12.31 34.11
CA GLN A 132 -19.76 11.95 35.08
C GLN A 132 -19.15 11.17 36.26
N THR A 133 -18.27 10.22 35.97
CA THR A 133 -17.72 9.31 37.01
C THR A 133 -16.34 9.74 37.52
N GLY A 134 -15.65 10.64 36.83
CA GLY A 134 -14.26 11.02 37.10
C GLY A 134 -13.25 9.90 36.82
N ARG A 135 -13.70 8.77 36.26
CA ARG A 135 -12.84 7.63 35.96
C ARG A 135 -11.98 7.92 34.74
N LYS A 136 -10.69 7.63 34.85
CA LYS A 136 -9.77 7.62 33.71
C LYS A 136 -9.90 6.32 32.92
N TYR A 137 -9.92 6.44 31.60
CA TYR A 137 -9.92 5.32 30.66
C TYR A 137 -9.06 5.67 29.44
N ARG A 138 -8.73 4.66 28.64
CA ARG A 138 -7.96 4.84 27.40
C ARG A 138 -8.87 4.57 26.22
N VAL A 139 -8.73 5.36 25.18
CA VAL A 139 -9.47 5.21 23.92
C VAL A 139 -8.50 5.23 22.75
N ALA A 140 -8.79 4.43 21.73
CA ALA A 140 -8.02 4.46 20.50
C ALA A 140 -8.42 5.68 19.66
N ILE A 141 -7.46 6.39 19.10
CA ILE A 141 -7.67 7.53 18.21
C ILE A 141 -6.94 7.23 16.89
N VAL A 142 -7.64 7.45 15.78
CA VAL A 142 -7.10 7.27 14.42
C VAL A 142 -6.73 8.63 13.84
N ASP A 143 -5.50 8.76 13.36
CA ASP A 143 -5.09 9.89 12.51
C ASP A 143 -5.55 9.61 11.07
N PRO A 144 -6.56 10.34 10.55
CA PRO A 144 -7.10 10.11 9.21
C PRO A 144 -6.07 10.40 8.11
N ARG A 145 -4.99 11.13 8.41
CA ARG A 145 -3.93 11.45 7.44
C ARG A 145 -2.95 10.30 7.23
N ARG A 146 -2.86 9.39 8.21
CA ARG A 146 -1.98 8.21 8.19
C ARG A 146 -2.73 6.93 7.92
N CYS A 147 -4.05 6.91 8.15
CA CYS A 147 -4.87 5.73 7.94
C CYS A 147 -4.93 5.36 6.45
N TRP A 148 -4.43 4.18 6.10
CA TRP A 148 -4.55 3.62 4.75
C TRP A 148 -5.94 3.00 4.48
N GLY A 149 -6.72 2.74 5.53
CA GLY A 149 -8.05 2.12 5.42
C GLY A 149 -8.02 0.63 5.07
N CYS A 150 -6.92 -0.09 5.39
CA CYS A 150 -6.80 -1.53 5.13
C CYS A 150 -7.74 -2.41 5.97
N GLY A 151 -8.26 -1.89 7.09
CA GLY A 151 -9.20 -2.59 7.96
C GLY A 151 -8.63 -3.62 8.93
N ASN A 152 -7.31 -3.77 9.04
CA ASN A 152 -6.70 -4.68 10.04
C ASN A 152 -7.13 -4.35 11.48
N CYS A 153 -7.20 -3.06 11.81
CA CYS A 153 -7.65 -2.61 13.12
C CYS A 153 -9.12 -2.93 13.39
N HIS A 154 -9.97 -2.89 12.37
CA HIS A 154 -11.38 -3.30 12.46
C HIS A 154 -11.50 -4.80 12.73
N ALA A 155 -10.80 -5.63 11.95
CA ALA A 155 -10.82 -7.09 12.09
C ALA A 155 -10.22 -7.59 13.42
N THR A 156 -9.22 -6.90 13.98
CA THR A 156 -8.58 -7.31 15.24
C THR A 156 -9.32 -6.82 16.48
N CYS A 157 -10.24 -5.85 16.36
CA CYS A 157 -10.87 -5.21 17.51
C CYS A 157 -11.78 -6.19 18.27
N PRO A 158 -11.45 -6.59 19.51
CA PRO A 158 -12.22 -7.59 20.24
C PRO A 158 -13.54 -7.03 20.77
N SER A 159 -13.65 -5.71 20.90
CA SER A 159 -14.86 -5.01 21.34
C SER A 159 -15.68 -4.46 20.18
N THR A 160 -15.33 -4.81 18.93
CA THR A 160 -15.96 -4.35 17.68
C THR A 160 -16.14 -2.82 17.62
N ALA A 161 -15.28 -2.09 18.31
CA ALA A 161 -15.38 -0.65 18.50
C ALA A 161 -14.81 0.16 17.32
N ILE A 162 -14.32 -0.49 16.27
CA ILE A 162 -13.75 0.18 15.10
C ILE A 162 -14.65 -0.11 13.92
N SER A 163 -14.93 0.88 13.07
CA SER A 163 -15.62 0.71 11.78
C SER A 163 -14.84 1.41 10.67
N LEU A 164 -15.00 0.96 9.43
CA LEU A 164 -14.43 1.63 8.25
C LEU A 164 -15.53 2.39 7.52
N SER A 165 -15.30 3.67 7.23
CA SER A 165 -16.21 4.46 6.42
C SER A 165 -16.43 3.74 5.06
N GLY A 166 -17.68 3.57 4.63
CA GLY A 166 -18.03 2.84 3.40
C GLY A 166 -17.97 1.31 3.47
N PHE A 167 -17.50 0.72 4.58
CA PHE A 167 -17.43 -0.73 4.82
C PHE A 167 -17.87 -1.07 6.26
N SER A 168 -19.05 -0.59 6.68
CA SER A 168 -19.59 -0.91 8.00
C SER A 168 -20.01 -2.38 8.10
N ASP A 169 -20.10 -2.90 9.33
CA ASP A 169 -20.55 -4.27 9.60
C ASP A 169 -21.87 -4.59 8.92
N ASP A 170 -22.84 -3.68 8.99
CA ASP A 170 -24.15 -3.85 8.34
C ASP A 170 -24.04 -3.94 6.82
N GLN A 171 -23.14 -3.17 6.21
CA GLN A 171 -22.91 -3.22 4.76
C GLN A 171 -22.27 -4.56 4.38
N LEU A 172 -21.27 -5.02 5.13
CA LEU A 172 -20.58 -6.28 4.90
C LEU A 172 -21.51 -7.49 5.08
N VAL A 173 -22.29 -7.52 6.17
CA VAL A 173 -23.27 -8.58 6.43
C VAL A 173 -24.32 -8.61 5.32
N ARG A 174 -24.86 -7.46 4.89
CA ARG A 174 -25.82 -7.42 3.77
C ARG A 174 -25.22 -7.93 2.47
N GLN A 175 -23.95 -7.62 2.17
CA GLN A 175 -23.28 -8.17 0.98
C GLN A 175 -23.20 -9.69 1.03
N VAL A 176 -22.87 -10.26 2.19
CA VAL A 176 -22.83 -11.72 2.41
C VAL A 176 -24.23 -12.34 2.28
N GLU A 177 -25.25 -11.72 2.86
CA GLU A 177 -26.64 -12.19 2.77
C GLU A 177 -27.13 -12.24 1.32
N ILE A 178 -26.90 -11.16 0.56
CA ILE A 178 -27.25 -11.08 -0.86
C ILE A 178 -26.52 -12.17 -1.66
N ALA A 179 -25.21 -12.31 -1.46
CA ALA A 179 -24.39 -13.31 -2.14
C ALA A 179 -24.82 -14.75 -1.80
N SER A 180 -25.30 -14.98 -0.58
CA SER A 180 -25.78 -16.28 -0.10
C SER A 180 -27.22 -16.61 -0.56
N GLY A 181 -27.83 -15.77 -1.40
CA GLY A 181 -29.20 -15.95 -1.88
C GLY A 181 -30.27 -15.54 -0.87
N GLY A 182 -29.89 -14.86 0.22
CA GLY A 182 -30.79 -14.24 1.16
C GLY A 182 -31.43 -13.01 0.53
N HIS A 183 -32.55 -13.20 -0.17
CA HIS A 183 -33.37 -12.09 -0.66
C HIS A 183 -34.60 -11.97 0.24
N ARG A 184 -34.65 -10.89 1.02
CA ARG A 184 -35.89 -10.32 1.55
C ARG A 184 -35.99 -8.86 1.13
#